data_AF-A0A6N7IS14-F1
#
_entry.id   AF-A0A6N7IS14-F1
#
_cell.length_a   1.000
_cell.length_b   1.000
_cell.length_c   1.000
_cell.angle_alpha   90.00
_cell.angle_beta   90.00
_cell.angle_gamma   90.00
#
_symmetry.space_group_name_H-M   'P 1'
#
loop_
_entity.id
_entity.type
_entity.pdbx_description
1 polymer ?
#
loop_
_entity_poly.entity_id
_entity_poly.type
_entity_poly.pdbx_seq_one_letter_code
_entity_poly.pdbx_strand_id
1 'polypeptide(L)'
;MGMQAVWDMLSDQKIWSLLGNVQRRLDEDVVRLMFIELFSRVKILEEENLALRVLLMEQELVDEDLYEVTRQAVREFLKEKDDQRAAESDFFARSGVPFPEWVNFKLRGTFDNIALE
;
A
#
# COMPACT_ATOMS: atom_id res chain seq x y z
N MET A 1 -5.37 15.97 -22.75
CA MET A 1 -4.42 14.97 -22.20
C MET A 1 -4.99 13.59 -22.50
N GLY A 2 -4.25 12.73 -23.20
CA GLY A 2 -4.75 11.40 -23.60
C GLY A 2 -4.79 10.43 -22.42
N MET A 3 -5.67 9.42 -22.49
CA MET A 3 -5.87 8.37 -21.47
C MET A 3 -4.55 7.73 -21.03
N GLN A 4 -3.60 7.55 -21.94
CA GLN A 4 -2.26 7.02 -21.64
C GLN A 4 -1.52 7.85 -20.57
N ALA A 5 -1.64 9.17 -20.61
CA ALA A 5 -1.01 10.05 -19.62
C ALA A 5 -1.67 9.94 -18.24
N VAL A 6 -2.95 9.55 -18.18
CA VAL A 6 -3.66 9.27 -16.92
C VAL A 6 -3.16 7.97 -16.32
N TRP A 7 -3.02 6.92 -17.13
CA TRP A 7 -2.48 5.62 -16.70
C TRP A 7 -1.03 5.70 -16.25
N ASP A 8 -0.18 6.46 -16.96
CA ASP A 8 1.22 6.68 -16.57
C ASP A 8 1.33 7.47 -15.24
N MET A 9 0.35 8.32 -14.93
CA MET A 9 0.26 9.04 -13.64
C MET A 9 -0.16 8.13 -12.47
N LEU A 10 -0.82 7.00 -12.76
CA LEU A 10 -1.31 6.03 -11.78
C LEU A 10 -0.37 4.84 -11.56
N SER A 11 0.82 4.84 -12.18
CA SER A 11 1.86 3.85 -11.89
C SER A 11 2.37 4.02 -10.46
N ASP A 12 2.68 2.91 -9.78
CA ASP A 12 3.11 2.92 -8.38
C ASP A 12 4.30 3.88 -8.16
N GLN A 13 5.26 3.85 -9.07
CA GLN A 13 6.43 4.74 -9.04
C GLN A 13 6.05 6.23 -9.13
N LYS A 14 5.02 6.58 -9.91
CA LYS A 14 4.54 7.96 -10.03
C LYS A 14 3.71 8.37 -8.81
N ILE A 15 2.87 7.49 -8.28
CA ILE A 15 2.11 7.71 -7.04
C ILE A 15 3.08 7.99 -5.88
N TRP A 16 4.10 7.16 -5.71
CA TRP A 16 5.14 7.39 -4.71
C TRP A 16 5.94 8.68 -4.96
N SER A 17 6.25 9.01 -6.23
CA SER A 17 6.93 10.27 -6.56
C SER A 17 6.08 11.53 -6.30
N LEU A 18 4.75 11.42 -6.43
CA LEU A 18 3.79 12.50 -6.15
C LEU A 18 3.63 12.69 -4.64
N LEU A 19 3.54 11.60 -3.89
CA LEU A 19 3.51 11.62 -2.42
C LEU A 19 4.82 12.12 -1.81
N GLY A 20 5.96 11.92 -2.49
CA GLY A 20 7.27 12.42 -2.08
C GLY A 20 7.48 13.94 -2.28
N ASN A 21 6.64 14.62 -3.06
CA ASN A 21 6.72 16.07 -3.27
C ASN A 21 5.62 16.80 -2.47
N VAL A 22 5.84 16.92 -1.16
CA VAL A 22 4.89 17.44 -0.17
C VAL A 22 4.53 18.92 -0.41
N GLN A 23 5.32 19.67 -1.19
CA GLN A 23 5.04 21.07 -1.52
C GLN A 23 4.08 21.26 -2.71
N ARG A 24 3.74 20.20 -3.46
CA ARG A 24 2.86 20.30 -4.63
C ARG A 24 1.40 20.23 -4.20
N ARG A 25 0.62 21.28 -4.49
CA ARG A 25 -0.84 21.23 -4.34
C ARG A 25 -1.41 20.23 -5.36
N LEU A 26 -1.95 19.11 -4.87
CA LEU A 26 -2.68 18.16 -5.70
C LEU A 26 -4.07 18.75 -5.99
N ASP A 27 -4.47 18.73 -7.27
CA ASP A 27 -5.82 19.08 -7.68
C ASP A 27 -6.81 18.06 -7.11
N GLU A 28 -7.96 18.52 -6.64
CA GLU A 28 -9.01 17.68 -6.06
C GLU A 28 -9.48 16.60 -7.05
N ASP A 29 -9.56 16.93 -8.34
CA ASP A 29 -9.97 15.97 -9.37
C ASP A 29 -8.92 14.87 -9.60
N VAL A 30 -7.63 15.21 -9.45
CA VAL A 30 -6.55 14.22 -9.50
C VAL A 30 -6.59 13.29 -8.28
N VAL A 31 -6.85 13.83 -7.09
CA VAL A 31 -7.01 13.02 -5.87
C VAL A 31 -8.19 12.07 -6.00
N ARG A 32 -9.32 12.52 -6.54
CA ARG A 32 -10.50 11.66 -6.79
C ARG A 32 -10.18 10.53 -7.76
N LEU A 33 -9.50 10.82 -8.88
CA LEU A 33 -9.10 9.80 -9.85
C LEU A 33 -8.13 8.77 -9.24
N MET A 34 -7.18 9.22 -8.41
CA MET A 34 -6.29 8.31 -7.68
C MET A 34 -7.05 7.39 -6.74
N PHE A 35 -8.03 7.90 -5.98
CA PHE A 35 -8.87 7.05 -5.13
C PHE A 35 -9.71 6.07 -5.94
N ILE A 36 -10.33 6.51 -7.04
CA ILE A 36 -11.12 5.63 -7.93
C ILE A 36 -10.25 4.46 -8.41
N GLU A 37 -9.04 4.75 -8.87
CA GLU A 37 -8.10 3.73 -9.32
C GLU A 37 -7.70 2.78 -8.18
N LEU A 38 -7.37 3.31 -7.00
CA LEU A 38 -7.02 2.48 -5.84
C LEU A 38 -8.18 1.56 -5.43
N PHE A 39 -9.40 2.07 -5.36
CA PHE A 39 -10.58 1.26 -5.04
C PHE A 39 -10.90 0.24 -6.13
N SER A 40 -10.70 0.60 -7.40
CA SER A 40 -10.85 -0.32 -8.53
C SER A 40 -9.89 -1.51 -8.42
N ARG A 41 -8.62 -1.26 -8.10
CA ARG A 41 -7.61 -2.32 -7.89
C ARG A 41 -7.95 -3.23 -6.73
N VAL A 42 -8.42 -2.67 -5.61
CA VAL A 42 -8.88 -3.46 -4.46
C VAL A 42 -10.02 -4.39 -4.87
N LYS A 43 -11.00 -3.86 -5.61
CA LYS A 43 -12.12 -4.67 -6.10
C LYS A 43 -11.67 -5.80 -7.02
N ILE A 44 -10.75 -5.54 -7.96
CA ILE A 44 -10.20 -6.58 -8.85
C ILE A 44 -9.51 -7.68 -8.04
N LEU A 45 -8.69 -7.30 -7.05
CA LEU A 45 -8.02 -8.27 -6.18
C LEU A 45 -9.01 -9.10 -5.36
N GLU A 46 -10.12 -8.50 -4.90
CA GLU A 46 -11.20 -9.24 -4.22
C GLU A 46 -11.84 -10.28 -5.16
N GLU A 47 -12.12 -9.90 -6.41
CA GLU A 47 -12.68 -10.79 -7.43
C GLU A 47 -11.71 -11.94 -7.78
N GLU A 48 -10.42 -11.64 -7.96
CA GLU A 48 -9.37 -12.63 -8.23
C GLU A 48 -9.21 -13.63 -7.07
N ASN A 49 -9.25 -13.15 -5.82
CA ASN A 49 -9.15 -14.00 -4.64
C ASN A 49 -10.35 -14.94 -4.52
N LEU A 50 -11.56 -14.45 -4.82
CA LEU A 50 -12.76 -15.29 -4.84
C LEU A 50 -12.67 -16.36 -5.95
N ALA A 51 -12.27 -15.97 -7.15
CA ALA A 51 -12.10 -16.90 -8.26
C ALA A 51 -11.06 -17.99 -7.96
N LEU A 52 -9.93 -17.61 -7.34
CA LEU A 52 -8.90 -18.55 -6.92
C LEU A 52 -9.41 -19.52 -5.85
N ARG A 53 -10.15 -19.04 -4.83
CA ARG A 53 -10.77 -19.90 -3.83
C ARG A 53 -11.63 -20.97 -4.50
N VAL A 54 -12.55 -20.55 -5.38
CA VAL A 54 -13.46 -21.46 -6.08
C VAL A 54 -12.67 -22.49 -6.89
N LEU A 55 -11.68 -22.05 -7.66
CA LEU A 55 -10.83 -22.92 -8.47
C LEU A 55 -10.10 -23.98 -7.61
N LEU A 56 -9.53 -23.58 -6.48
CA LEU A 56 -8.80 -24.48 -5.59
C LEU A 56 -9.73 -25.50 -4.91
N MET A 57 -10.95 -25.11 -4.59
CA MET A 57 -11.99 -26.00 -4.05
C MET A 57 -12.50 -26.98 -5.11
N GLU A 58 -12.76 -26.52 -6.33
CA GLU A 58 -13.18 -27.38 -7.45
C GLU A 58 -12.13 -28.41 -7.86
N GLN A 59 -10.85 -28.08 -7.70
CA GLN A 59 -9.74 -29.00 -7.95
C GLN A 59 -9.42 -29.92 -6.76
N GLU A 60 -10.20 -29.87 -5.67
CA GLU A 60 -9.98 -30.64 -4.44
C GLU A 60 -8.57 -30.42 -3.83
N LEU A 61 -7.90 -29.32 -4.17
CA LEU A 61 -6.60 -28.95 -3.62
C LEU A 61 -6.73 -28.29 -2.25
N VAL A 62 -7.88 -27.67 -1.99
CA VAL A 62 -8.23 -27.00 -0.74
C VAL A 62 -9.66 -27.38 -0.38
N ASP A 63 -9.86 -27.96 0.80
CA ASP A 63 -11.19 -28.13 1.40
C ASP A 63 -11.55 -26.91 2.28
N GLU A 64 -12.80 -26.87 2.76
CA GLU A 64 -13.29 -25.74 3.56
C GLU A 64 -12.50 -25.60 4.88
N ASP A 65 -12.09 -26.71 5.50
CA ASP A 65 -11.33 -26.70 6.76
C ASP A 65 -9.92 -26.11 6.54
N LEU A 66 -9.22 -26.52 5.49
CA LEU A 66 -7.92 -25.99 5.10
C LEU A 66 -8.00 -24.52 4.68
N TYR A 67 -9.08 -24.13 4.00
CA TYR A 67 -9.32 -22.74 3.65
C TYR A 67 -9.48 -21.86 4.89
N GLU A 68 -10.29 -22.28 5.87
CA GLU A 68 -10.50 -21.51 7.10
C GLU A 68 -9.22 -21.42 7.96
N VAL A 69 -8.41 -22.49 8.04
CA VAL A 69 -7.09 -22.44 8.69
C VAL A 69 -6.17 -21.44 7.99
N THR A 70 -6.10 -21.48 6.66
CA THR A 70 -5.25 -20.57 5.88
C THR A 70 -5.71 -19.12 6.04
N ARG A 71 -7.03 -18.89 6.00
CA ARG A 71 -7.63 -17.57 6.21
C ARG A 71 -7.32 -17.01 7.59
N GLN A 72 -7.35 -17.84 8.63
CA GLN A 72 -6.99 -17.45 9.99
C GLN A 72 -5.51 -17.07 10.09
N ALA A 73 -4.61 -17.87 9.51
CA ALA A 73 -3.18 -17.56 9.48
C ALA A 73 -2.88 -16.24 8.74
N VAL A 74 -3.56 -15.99 7.62
CA VAL A 74 -3.44 -14.71 6.88
C VAL A 74 -3.91 -13.53 7.74
N ARG A 75 -5.02 -13.67 8.46
CA ARG A 75 -5.52 -12.62 9.38
C ARG A 75 -4.53 -12.32 10.49
N GLU A 76 -3.95 -13.34 11.10
CA GLU A 76 -2.96 -13.18 12.17
C GLU A 76 -1.71 -12.48 11.65
N PHE A 77 -1.19 -12.91 10.50
CA PHE A 77 -0.06 -12.25 9.83
C PHE A 77 -0.34 -10.77 9.51
N LEU A 78 -1.51 -10.46 8.97
CA LEU A 78 -1.89 -9.08 8.66
C LEU A 78 -2.01 -8.23 9.93
N LYS A 79 -2.58 -8.80 11.00
CA LYS A 79 -2.67 -8.12 12.29
C LYS A 79 -1.29 -7.78 12.86
N GLU A 80 -0.36 -8.73 12.87
CA GLU A 80 1.02 -8.47 13.33
C GLU A 80 1.70 -7.38 12.51
N LYS A 81 1.48 -7.38 11.18
CA LYS A 81 2.02 -6.35 10.29
C LYS A 81 1.42 -4.97 10.56
N ASP A 82 0.12 -4.90 10.86
CA ASP A 82 -0.55 -3.65 11.22
C ASP A 82 -0.10 -3.15 12.60
N ASP A 83 0.10 -4.03 13.57
CA ASP A 83 0.66 -3.69 14.89
C ASP A 83 2.09 -3.13 14.74
N GLN A 84 2.92 -3.73 13.89
CA GLN A 84 4.25 -3.21 13.57
C GLN A 84 4.18 -1.81 12.92
N ARG A 85 3.30 -1.63 11.94
CA ARG A 85 3.10 -0.32 11.29
C ARG A 85 2.58 0.74 12.24
N ALA A 86 1.68 0.37 13.15
CA ALA A 86 1.20 1.26 14.20
C ALA A 86 2.35 1.67 15.13
N ALA A 87 3.19 0.73 15.55
CA ALA A 87 4.39 1.03 16.33
C ALA A 87 5.38 1.94 15.58
N GLU A 88 5.58 1.74 14.28
CA GLU A 88 6.39 2.62 13.43
C GLU A 88 5.80 4.03 13.32
N SER A 89 4.48 4.14 13.19
CA SER A 89 3.77 5.41 13.14
C SER A 89 3.86 6.16 14.47
N ASP A 90 3.70 5.45 15.59
CA ASP A 90 3.87 5.99 16.94
C ASP A 90 5.32 6.43 17.19
N PHE A 91 6.29 5.68 16.68
CA PHE A 91 7.71 6.07 16.71
C PHE A 91 7.94 7.36 15.91
N PHE A 92 7.42 7.44 14.68
CA PHE A 92 7.51 8.65 13.85
C PHE A 92 6.87 9.86 14.55
N ALA A 93 5.69 9.71 15.11
CA ALA A 93 5.00 10.79 15.82
C ALA A 93 5.79 11.33 17.02
N ARG A 94 6.69 10.52 17.59
CA ARG A 94 7.54 10.88 18.75
C ARG A 94 8.98 11.23 18.38
N SER A 95 9.44 10.93 17.17
CA SER A 95 10.85 11.06 16.78
C SER A 95 11.27 12.49 16.47
N GLY A 96 10.32 13.39 16.18
CA GLY A 96 10.61 14.76 15.77
C GLY A 96 11.20 14.87 14.35
N VAL A 97 11.30 13.74 13.62
CA VAL A 97 11.81 13.69 12.24
C VAL A 97 10.76 14.29 11.29
N PRO A 98 11.12 15.24 10.41
CA PRO A 98 10.21 15.73 9.38
C PRO A 98 9.68 14.60 8.49
N PHE A 99 8.39 14.64 8.15
CA PHE A 99 7.74 13.63 7.29
C PHE A 99 8.50 13.33 5.98
N PRO A 100 9.06 14.32 5.24
CA PRO A 100 9.85 14.04 4.05
C PRO A 100 11.11 13.19 4.31
N GLU A 101 11.79 13.41 5.44
CA GLU A 101 12.99 12.65 5.82
C GLU A 101 12.65 11.22 6.23
N TRP A 102 11.52 11.04 6.92
CA TRP A 102 10.98 9.72 7.25
C TRP A 102 10.61 8.92 5.99
N VAL A 103 9.94 9.55 5.02
CA VAL A 103 9.61 8.94 3.73
C VAL A 103 10.88 8.56 2.96
N ASN A 104 11.88 9.44 2.90
CA ASN A 104 13.16 9.14 2.28
C ASN A 104 13.89 7.98 2.96
N PHE A 105 13.90 7.92 4.29
CA PHE A 105 14.46 6.79 5.04
C PHE A 105 13.74 5.48 4.72
N LYS A 106 12.40 5.46 4.68
CA LYS A 106 11.63 4.26 4.33
C LYS A 106 11.85 3.80 2.88
N LEU A 107 12.16 4.71 1.97
CA LEU A 107 12.41 4.41 0.55
C LEU A 107 13.87 4.04 0.24
N ARG A 108 14.85 4.60 0.96
CA ARG A 108 16.29 4.50 0.65
C ARG A 108 17.13 3.82 1.72
N GLY A 109 16.59 3.64 2.93
CA GLY A 109 17.30 3.09 4.08
C GLY A 109 18.28 4.06 4.75
N THR A 110 18.34 5.33 4.32
CA THR A 110 19.26 6.35 4.83
C THR A 110 18.55 7.69 5.03
N PHE A 111 18.93 8.43 6.07
CA PHE A 111 18.53 9.83 6.24
C PHE A 111 19.48 10.72 5.43
N ASP A 112 18.94 11.57 4.55
CA ASP A 112 19.71 12.59 3.82
C ASP A 112 19.98 13.80 4.72
N ASN A 113 20.75 13.60 5.81
CA ASN A 113 21.55 14.57 6.55
C ASN A 113 21.76 14.10 8.00
N ILE A 114 22.90 13.45 8.23
CA ILE A 114 23.61 13.63 9.49
C ILE A 114 24.96 14.25 9.11
N ALA A 115 24.96 15.55 8.88
CA ALA A 115 26.12 16.36 9.23
C ALA A 115 25.88 16.80 10.68
N LEU A 116 26.42 16.03 11.62
CA LEU A 116 26.56 16.49 13.00
C LEU A 116 27.63 17.58 12.99
N GLU A 117 27.23 18.83 13.11
CA GLU A 117 28.02 19.90 13.73
C GLU A 117 27.33 20.33 15.03
#